data_AF-A0A496TUW2-F1
#
_entry.id   AF-A0A496TUW2-F1
#
_cell.length_a   1.000
_cell.length_b   1.000
_cell.length_c   1.000
_cell.angle_alpha   90.00
_cell.angle_beta   90.00
_cell.angle_gamma   90.00
#
_symmetry.space_group_name_H-M   'P 1'
#
loop_
_entity.id
_entity.type
_entity.pdbx_description
1 polymer ?
#
loop_
_entity_poly.entity_id
_entity_poly.type
_entity_poly.pdbx_seq_one_letter_code
_entity_poly.pdbx_strand_id
1 'polypeptide(L)' 'QRFSQEADKNKMELYLPTPDFCTDNAAMISCAGLHYLKKGVADDLELDVSPSLNL' A
#
# COMPACT_ATOMS: atom_id res chain seq x y z
N GLN A 1 6.14 8.33 -18.31
CA GLN A 1 5.60 7.91 -19.62
C GLN A 1 5.83 6.43 -19.92
N ARG A 2 6.98 5.82 -19.55
CA ARG A 2 7.25 4.38 -19.80
C ARG A 2 6.13 3.43 -19.33
N PHE A 3 5.63 3.57 -18.11
CA PHE A 3 4.58 2.69 -17.60
C PHE A 3 3.25 2.82 -18.35
N SER A 4 2.88 4.03 -18.78
CA SER A 4 1.66 4.27 -19.57
C SER A 4 1.74 3.57 -20.94
N GLN A 5 2.88 3.72 -21.63
CA GLN A 5 3.10 3.07 -22.92
C GLN A 5 3.06 1.55 -22.82
N GLU A 6 3.63 0.98 -21.75
CA GLU A 6 3.59 -0.46 -21.53
C GLU A 6 2.17 -0.94 -21.19
N ALA A 7 1.42 -0.18 -20.40
CA ALA A 7 0.02 -0.48 -20.10
C ALA A 7 -0.85 -0.49 -21.38
N ASP A 8 -0.69 0.52 -22.24
CA ASP A 8 -1.40 0.61 -23.53
C ASP A 8 -1.08 -0.60 -24.43
N LYS A 9 0.22 -0.93 -24.56
CA LYS A 9 0.67 -2.07 -25.36
C LYS A 9 0.09 -3.39 -24.88
N ASN A 10 -0.01 -3.58 -23.56
CA ASN A 10 -0.53 -4.80 -22.95
C ASN A 10 -2.05 -4.75 -22.70
N LYS A 11 -2.74 -3.68 -23.13
CA LYS A 11 -4.18 -3.46 -22.90
C LYS A 11 -4.56 -3.54 -21.42
N MET A 12 -3.72 -2.98 -20.56
CA MET A 12 -3.94 -2.89 -19.12
C MET A 12 -4.31 -1.47 -18.72
N GLU A 13 -5.13 -1.34 -17.68
CA GLU A 13 -5.40 -0.05 -17.07
C GLU A 13 -4.29 0.30 -16.06
N LEU A 14 -3.78 1.52 -16.13
CA LEU A 14 -2.74 2.01 -15.25
C LEU A 14 -3.30 3.00 -14.23
N TYR A 15 -3.15 2.66 -12.96
CA TYR A 15 -3.50 3.51 -11.83
C TYR A 15 -2.22 4.09 -11.21
N LEU A 16 -2.08 5.41 -11.23
CA LEU A 16 -0.99 6.13 -10.59
C LEU A 16 -1.56 7.03 -9.50
N PRO A 17 -1.13 6.90 -8.22
CA PRO A 17 -1.52 7.84 -7.19
C PRO A 17 -0.89 9.22 -7.45
N THR A 18 -1.43 10.25 -6.80
CA THR A 18 -0.76 11.57 -6.79
C THR A 18 0.61 11.45 -6.10
N PRO A 19 1.61 12.27 -6.46
CA PRO A 19 2.96 12.18 -5.88
C PRO A 19 3.00 12.23 -4.36
N ASP A 20 2.08 12.98 -3.73
CA ASP A 20 1.97 13.10 -2.27
C ASP A 20 1.70 11.75 -1.56
N PHE A 21 1.18 10.76 -2.28
CA PHE A 21 0.94 9.41 -1.76
C PHE A 21 2.01 8.39 -2.16
N CYS A 22 3.05 8.79 -2.91
CA CYS A 22 4.14 7.89 -3.32
C CYS A 22 5.27 7.78 -2.28
N THR A 23 5.47 8.81 -1.46
CA THR A 23 6.45 8.80 -0.35
C THR A 23 5.81 8.31 0.93
N ASP A 24 6.63 8.00 1.94
CA ASP A 24 6.15 7.57 3.25
C ASP A 24 5.16 8.57 3.85
N ASN A 25 3.97 8.06 4.20
CA ASN A 25 2.89 8.86 4.75
C ASN A 25 2.00 8.01 5.68
N ALA A 26 1.28 8.67 6.60
CA ALA A 26 0.37 7.97 7.52
C ALA A 26 -0.93 7.50 6.85
N ALA A 27 -1.29 8.02 5.67
CA ALA A 27 -2.53 7.65 4.99
C ALA A 27 -2.48 6.20 4.48
N MET A 28 -1.34 5.75 3.94
CA MET A 28 -1.18 4.35 3.51
C MET A 28 -1.21 3.37 4.69
N ILE A 29 -0.60 3.74 5.82
CA ILE A 29 -0.62 2.94 7.06
C ILE A 29 -2.05 2.82 7.58
N SER A 30 -2.79 3.92 7.62
CA SER A 30 -4.19 3.96 8.06
C SER A 30 -5.10 3.13 7.15
N CYS A 31 -4.90 3.22 5.83
CA CYS A 31 -5.65 2.44 4.85
C CYS A 31 -5.42 0.93 5.04
N ALA A 32 -4.17 0.50 5.17
CA ALA A 32 -3.82 -0.89 5.43
C ALA A 32 -4.43 -1.38 6.76
N GLY A 33 -4.28 -0.61 7.85
CA GLY A 33 -4.86 -0.93 9.15
C GLY A 33 -6.39 -1.06 9.11
N LEU A 34 -7.09 -0.17 8.39
CA LEU A 34 -8.54 -0.26 8.21
C LEU A 34 -8.94 -1.54 7.47
N HIS A 35 -8.19 -1.94 6.44
CA HIS A 35 -8.44 -3.19 5.71
C HIS A 35 -8.24 -4.43 6.60
N TYR A 36 -7.22 -4.45 7.47
CA TYR A 36 -7.02 -5.52 8.45
C TYR A 36 -8.12 -5.55 9.50
N LEU A 37 -8.48 -4.40 10.07
CA LEU A 37 -9.51 -4.30 11.10
C LEU A 37 -10.88 -4.75 10.58
N LYS A 38 -11.23 -4.40 9.33
CA LYS A 38 -12.45 -4.88 8.65
C LYS A 38 -12.49 -6.41 8.49
N LYS A 39 -11.33 -7.08 8.49
CA LYS A 39 -11.21 -8.54 8.45
C LYS A 39 -11.13 -9.17 9.86
N GLY A 40 -11.23 -8.36 10.92
CA GLY A 40 -11.08 -8.83 12.30
C GLY A 40 -9.63 -9.11 12.71
N VAL A 41 -8.65 -8.61 11.96
CA VAL A 41 -7.22 -8.73 12.30
C VAL A 41 -6.80 -7.49 13.10
N ALA A 42 -6.34 -7.73 14.33
CA ALA A 42 -5.77 -6.73 15.21
C ALA A 42 -4.75 -7.41 16.13
N ASP A 43 -3.65 -6.72 16.41
CA ASP A 43 -2.64 -7.18 17.35
C ASP A 43 -2.99 -6.74 18.79
N ASP A 44 -2.36 -7.38 19.77
CA ASP A 44 -2.45 -6.97 21.17
C ASP A 44 -1.48 -5.82 21.49
N LEU A 45 -1.45 -5.41 22.76
CA LEU A 45 -0.61 -4.30 23.21
C LEU A 45 0.88 -4.67 23.37
N GLU A 46 1.24 -5.95 23.20
CA GLU A 46 2.62 -6.44 23.31
C GLU A 46 3.30 -6.54 21.94
N LEU A 47 2.62 -6.12 20.85
CA LEU A 47 3.19 -6.08 19.51
C LEU A 47 4.52 -5.29 19.49
N ASP A 48 5.56 -5.94 18.97
CA ASP A 48 6.88 -5.35 18.81
C ASP A 48 7.22 -5.11 17.33
N VAL A 49 8.25 -4.29 17.09
CA VAL A 49 8.70 -3.90 15.76
C VAL A 49 9.57 -5.00 15.14
N SER A 50 9.26 -5.38 13.90
CA SER A 50 10.14 -6.22 13.08
C SER A 50 10.87 -5.37 12.03
N PRO A 51 12.14 -4.97 12.27
CA PRO A 51 12.89 -4.15 11.31
C PRO A 51 13.25 -4.89 10.02
N SER A 52 13.14 -6.21 10.02
CA SER A 52 13.37 -7.08 8.86
C SER A 52 12.09 -7.82 8.44
N LEU A 53 10.93 -7.18 8.61
CA LEU A 53 9.64 -7.72 8.19
C LEU A 53 9.64 -8.03 6.69
N ASN A 54 9.23 -9.25 6.33
CA ASN A 54 9.05 -9.66 4.94
C ASN A 54 7.56 -9.59 4.59
N LEU A 55 7.26 -9.09 3.38
CA LEU A 55 5.92 -9.05 2.82
C LEU A 55 5.58 -10.32 2.03
#